data_AF-A0A351XAG5-F1
#
_entry.id   AF-A0A351XAG5-F1
#
_cell.length_a   1.000
_cell.length_b   1.000
_cell.length_c   1.000
_cell.angle_alpha   90.00
_cell.angle_beta   90.00
_cell.angle_gamma   90.00
#
_symmetry.space_group_name_H-M   'P 1'
#
loop_
_entity.id
_entity.type
_entity.pdbx_description
1 polymer ?
#
loop_
_entity_poly.entity_id
_entity_poly.type
_entity_poly.pdbx_seq_one_letter_code
_entity_poly.pdbx_strand_id
1 'polypeptide(L)'
;MSGVGVSIYADEKKVEVPSQVISQKPEEYNIIRTISPISEPNFTISVSDISEKSATLSWNGNEEYSSYTLLSYNDESQKYENCAITGDNTVTLSNLAPHSEHKIMLTASFSGKVLSTATFTTEEQTPVIKISDASSKAVYLDISNYPAGSDIKVYRGENEDAFEEIKAEYKDGLFVDANVDSNKKYYYKVIVYTPYGTMRQTDIAYTVTPVPMGLPSVSGSTKTYAHYTAVTAKNSPQYKLLNSKECYTDSETGIRMIDDCYCVALGSYYGSTIGTKYRITFSTGKSIKVILCDQKSNRHTDTNHQYAVKNQDIIEFYVQKNKIPSNIRGNYGNLEQFRGDIVSIEKFA
;
A
#
# COMPACT_ATOMS: atom_id res chain seq x y z
N MET A 1 -37.60 -47.03 -56.80
CA MET A 1 -38.03 -46.90 -55.38
C MET A 1 -37.84 -45.43 -55.02
N SER A 2 -38.87 -44.60 -55.21
CA SER A 2 -39.91 -44.23 -54.21
C SER A 2 -39.33 -43.27 -53.16
N GLY A 3 -39.82 -42.05 -52.94
CA GLY A 3 -40.94 -41.26 -53.45
C GLY A 3 -40.77 -39.82 -52.92
N VAL A 4 -41.23 -38.78 -53.65
CA VAL A 4 -42.48 -38.00 -53.45
C VAL A 4 -42.43 -37.10 -52.19
N GLY A 5 -42.76 -35.80 -52.18
CA GLY A 5 -43.37 -34.86 -53.14
C GLY A 5 -42.88 -33.40 -52.89
N VAL A 6 -42.92 -32.44 -53.84
CA VAL A 6 -44.07 -31.76 -54.51
C VAL A 6 -44.90 -30.95 -53.49
N SER A 7 -45.22 -29.66 -53.62
CA SER A 7 -44.91 -28.55 -54.54
C SER A 7 -45.63 -27.28 -54.02
N ILE A 8 -45.29 -26.08 -54.51
CA ILE A 8 -46.27 -25.16 -55.16
C ILE A 8 -45.57 -23.98 -55.86
N TYR A 9 -46.02 -23.75 -57.10
CA TYR A 9 -45.70 -22.64 -58.00
C TYR A 9 -46.64 -21.45 -57.77
N ALA A 10 -46.21 -20.25 -58.17
CA ALA A 10 -47.04 -19.37 -58.99
C ALA A 10 -46.14 -18.41 -59.80
N ASP A 11 -46.11 -18.63 -61.10
CA ASP A 11 -45.63 -17.73 -62.16
C ASP A 11 -46.65 -16.60 -62.33
N GLU A 12 -46.20 -15.39 -62.66
CA GLU A 12 -46.92 -14.56 -63.64
C GLU A 12 -45.99 -13.49 -64.26
N LYS A 13 -45.66 -13.69 -65.54
CA LYS A 13 -45.07 -12.71 -66.46
C LYS A 13 -46.12 -11.69 -66.91
N LYS A 14 -45.73 -10.43 -67.09
CA LYS A 14 -46.20 -9.55 -68.19
C LYS A 14 -45.10 -8.52 -68.54
N VAL A 15 -44.36 -8.73 -69.65
CA VAL A 15 -44.49 -8.08 -70.98
C VAL A 15 -43.76 -6.74 -71.08
N GLU A 16 -42.62 -6.73 -71.80
CA GLU A 16 -42.03 -5.55 -72.46
C GLU A 16 -42.54 -5.47 -73.90
N VAL A 17 -42.86 -4.26 -74.42
CA VAL A 17 -42.34 -3.68 -75.68
C VAL A 17 -42.71 -2.17 -75.79
N PRO A 18 -42.14 -1.35 -76.71
CA PRO A 18 -41.52 -0.07 -76.36
C PRO A 18 -42.08 1.15 -77.14
N SER A 19 -41.59 2.35 -76.84
CA SER A 19 -41.77 3.53 -77.70
C SER A 19 -40.52 4.43 -77.66
N GLN A 20 -39.72 4.38 -78.72
CA GLN A 20 -38.71 5.40 -79.05
C GLN A 20 -39.35 6.55 -79.84
N VAL A 21 -39.04 7.81 -79.49
CA VAL A 21 -38.85 8.97 -80.41
C VAL A 21 -37.96 10.01 -79.68
N ILE A 22 -36.62 10.03 -79.85
CA ILE A 22 -35.76 10.84 -80.76
C ILE A 22 -35.36 12.25 -80.25
N SER A 23 -34.02 12.42 -80.16
CA SER A 23 -33.17 13.62 -80.41
C SER A 23 -32.98 14.69 -79.32
N GLN A 24 -31.75 14.81 -78.79
CA GLN A 24 -30.76 15.85 -79.16
C GLN A 24 -29.41 15.67 -78.42
N LYS A 25 -28.35 16.30 -78.97
CA LYS A 25 -26.90 16.19 -78.67
C LYS A 25 -26.45 16.46 -77.21
N PRO A 26 -25.24 16.02 -76.81
CA PRO A 26 -24.69 16.26 -75.47
C PRO A 26 -24.13 17.69 -75.35
N GLU A 27 -24.50 18.41 -74.28
CA GLU A 27 -23.78 19.60 -73.85
C GLU A 27 -22.68 19.21 -72.86
N GLU A 28 -21.44 19.62 -73.18
CA GLU A 28 -20.27 19.53 -72.32
C GLU A 28 -20.45 20.40 -71.08
N TYR A 29 -20.43 19.77 -69.90
CA TYR A 29 -20.20 20.50 -68.65
C TYR A 29 -18.73 20.35 -68.25
N ASN A 30 -17.95 21.38 -68.57
CA ASN A 30 -16.61 21.59 -68.01
C ASN A 30 -16.74 21.86 -66.50
N ILE A 31 -16.51 20.84 -65.67
CA ILE A 31 -16.30 21.05 -64.24
C ILE A 31 -14.83 21.41 -64.05
N ILE A 32 -14.54 22.72 -63.99
CA ILE A 32 -13.26 23.21 -63.49
C ILE A 32 -13.18 22.83 -62.01
N ARG A 33 -12.42 21.78 -61.69
CA ARG A 33 -11.98 21.51 -60.31
C ARG A 33 -10.94 22.56 -59.94
N THR A 34 -11.38 23.62 -59.29
CA THR A 34 -10.47 24.46 -58.49
C THR A 34 -10.01 23.63 -57.31
N ILE A 35 -8.83 23.01 -57.42
CA ILE A 35 -8.17 22.36 -56.29
C ILE A 35 -7.55 23.49 -55.46
N SER A 36 -8.28 23.97 -54.45
CA SER A 36 -7.65 24.71 -53.37
C SER A 36 -6.61 23.78 -52.70
N PRO A 37 -5.42 24.28 -52.33
CA PRO A 37 -4.47 23.46 -51.58
C PRO A 37 -5.18 22.99 -50.30
N ILE A 38 -5.20 21.66 -50.09
CA ILE A 38 -5.67 21.05 -48.85
C ILE A 38 -4.76 21.63 -47.76
N SER A 39 -5.29 22.47 -46.86
CA SER A 39 -4.53 22.87 -45.68
C SER A 39 -4.30 21.60 -44.87
N GLU A 40 -3.06 21.22 -44.63
CA GLU A 40 -2.78 20.15 -43.67
C GLU A 40 -3.47 20.50 -42.34
N PRO A 41 -4.13 19.53 -41.69
CA PRO A 41 -4.74 19.81 -40.41
C PRO A 41 -3.67 20.20 -39.39
N ASN A 42 -3.85 21.36 -38.78
CA ASN A 42 -2.94 21.86 -37.76
C ASN A 42 -3.45 21.38 -36.40
N PHE A 43 -3.01 20.19 -35.98
CA PHE A 43 -3.21 19.73 -34.59
C PHE A 43 -2.06 20.17 -33.71
N THR A 44 -2.39 20.80 -32.60
CA THR A 44 -1.44 21.08 -31.51
C THR A 44 -1.76 20.18 -30.35
N ILE A 45 -0.79 19.36 -29.95
CA ILE A 45 -0.85 18.57 -28.72
C ILE A 45 -0.04 19.26 -27.62
N SER A 46 -0.61 19.34 -26.42
CA SER A 46 0.03 19.84 -25.21
C SER A 46 0.04 18.76 -24.14
N VAL A 47 1.11 18.74 -23.34
CA VAL A 47 1.26 17.85 -22.18
C VAL A 47 1.26 18.71 -20.91
N SER A 48 0.44 18.34 -19.95
CA SER A 48 0.31 18.96 -18.62
C SER A 48 0.28 17.91 -17.52
N ASP A 49 0.28 18.36 -16.26
CA ASP A 49 0.08 17.51 -15.08
C ASP A 49 0.99 16.26 -15.07
N ILE A 50 2.24 16.46 -15.50
CA ILE A 50 3.26 15.43 -15.54
C ILE A 50 3.64 15.12 -14.09
N SER A 51 3.56 13.85 -13.73
CA SER A 51 3.99 13.31 -12.44
C SER A 51 5.02 12.21 -12.64
N GLU A 52 5.40 11.54 -11.55
CA GLU A 52 6.24 10.33 -11.58
C GLU A 52 5.65 9.20 -12.42
N LYS A 53 4.32 9.14 -12.58
CA LYS A 53 3.62 7.97 -13.17
C LYS A 53 2.48 8.34 -14.11
N SER A 54 2.29 9.62 -14.40
CA SER A 54 1.19 10.09 -15.24
C SER A 54 1.55 11.35 -16.01
N ALA A 55 0.78 11.61 -17.06
CA ALA A 55 0.74 12.90 -17.73
C ALA A 55 -0.61 13.07 -18.43
N THR A 56 -1.10 14.29 -18.51
CA THR A 56 -2.33 14.63 -19.24
C THR A 56 -1.97 15.20 -20.59
N LEU A 57 -2.45 14.57 -21.66
CA LEU A 57 -2.34 15.07 -23.02
C LEU A 57 -3.66 15.70 -23.43
N SER A 58 -3.60 16.89 -23.99
CA SER A 58 -4.73 17.60 -24.56
C SER A 58 -4.39 18.09 -25.96
N TRP A 59 -5.37 18.15 -26.86
CA TRP A 59 -5.12 18.62 -28.22
C TRP A 59 -6.29 19.42 -28.79
N ASN A 60 -5.95 20.32 -29.71
CA ASN A 60 -6.90 21.07 -30.50
C ASN A 60 -6.47 21.02 -31.98
N GLY A 61 -7.45 20.94 -32.88
CA GLY A 61 -7.23 20.88 -34.32
C GLY A 61 -8.32 21.62 -35.08
N ASN A 62 -8.07 21.88 -36.36
CA ASN A 62 -9.02 22.50 -37.30
C ASN A 62 -9.99 21.47 -37.93
N GLU A 63 -9.82 20.19 -37.64
CA GLU A 63 -10.69 19.09 -38.05
C GLU A 63 -11.17 18.35 -36.80
N GLU A 64 -12.38 17.79 -36.83
CA GLU A 64 -12.92 16.95 -35.76
C GLU A 64 -12.91 15.48 -36.18
N TYR A 65 -12.51 14.60 -35.26
CA TYR A 65 -12.54 13.16 -35.44
C TYR A 65 -13.43 12.54 -34.35
N SER A 66 -14.18 11.49 -34.70
CA SER A 66 -15.05 10.78 -33.75
C SER A 66 -14.26 9.97 -32.70
N SER A 67 -12.98 9.70 -32.95
CA SER A 67 -12.07 9.06 -32.01
C SER A 67 -10.61 9.30 -32.38
N TYR A 68 -9.77 9.37 -31.35
CA TYR A 68 -8.33 9.49 -31.42
C TYR A 68 -7.66 8.26 -30.79
N THR A 69 -6.54 7.83 -31.36
CA THR A 69 -5.67 6.78 -30.82
C THR A 69 -4.31 7.38 -30.51
N LEU A 70 -3.84 7.19 -29.28
CA LEU A 70 -2.51 7.55 -28.84
C LEU A 70 -1.63 6.30 -28.86
N LEU A 71 -0.47 6.45 -29.47
CA LEU A 71 0.55 5.42 -29.57
C LEU A 71 1.79 5.90 -28.80
N SER A 72 2.30 5.07 -27.87
CA SER A 72 3.59 5.30 -27.23
C SER A 72 4.68 4.56 -27.96
N TYR A 73 5.82 5.19 -28.18
CA TYR A 73 7.02 4.50 -28.65
C TYR A 73 7.55 3.59 -27.53
N ASN A 74 7.84 2.34 -27.88
CA ASN A 74 8.45 1.35 -27.02
C ASN A 74 9.88 1.13 -27.52
N ASP A 75 10.87 1.51 -26.71
CA ASP A 75 12.29 1.41 -27.06
C ASP A 75 12.77 -0.05 -27.18
N GLU A 76 12.18 -0.99 -26.44
CA GLU A 76 12.54 -2.41 -26.50
C GLU A 76 12.05 -3.04 -27.82
N SER A 77 10.80 -2.77 -28.18
CA SER A 77 10.21 -3.29 -29.42
C SER A 77 10.53 -2.46 -30.65
N GLN A 78 11.09 -1.27 -30.46
CA GLN A 78 11.38 -0.25 -31.49
C GLN A 78 10.13 0.14 -32.30
N LYS A 79 8.95 0.09 -31.67
CA LYS A 79 7.65 0.29 -32.33
C LYS A 79 6.71 1.17 -31.51
N TYR A 80 5.74 1.75 -32.21
CA TYR A 80 4.62 2.43 -31.60
C TYR A 80 3.54 1.42 -31.19
N GLU A 81 3.10 1.48 -29.94
CA GLU A 81 2.12 0.60 -29.32
C GLU A 81 0.95 1.42 -28.76
N ASN A 82 -0.28 0.91 -28.86
CA ASN A 82 -1.47 1.62 -28.39
C ASN A 82 -1.41 1.83 -26.87
N CYS A 83 -1.50 3.08 -26.42
CA CYS A 83 -1.56 3.41 -25.00
C CYS A 83 -2.92 3.96 -24.57
N ALA A 84 -3.68 4.60 -25.48
CA ALA A 84 -5.05 5.03 -25.21
C ALA A 84 -5.88 5.20 -26.49
N ILE A 85 -7.20 5.05 -26.34
CA ILE A 85 -8.20 5.39 -27.35
C ILE A 85 -9.27 6.22 -26.65
N THR A 86 -9.64 7.37 -27.22
CA THR A 86 -10.65 8.25 -26.62
C THR A 86 -11.49 8.94 -27.71
N GLY A 87 -12.71 9.34 -27.36
CA GLY A 87 -13.53 10.25 -28.16
C GLY A 87 -13.34 11.72 -27.78
N ASP A 88 -12.68 11.98 -26.66
CA ASP A 88 -12.43 13.31 -26.14
C ASP A 88 -11.12 13.88 -26.67
N ASN A 89 -10.93 15.19 -26.51
CA ASN A 89 -9.71 15.91 -26.88
C ASN A 89 -8.65 15.94 -25.76
N THR A 90 -8.82 15.10 -24.75
CA THR A 90 -7.91 14.98 -23.61
C THR A 90 -7.84 13.55 -23.11
N VAL A 91 -6.68 13.15 -22.58
CA VAL A 91 -6.49 11.86 -21.92
C VAL A 91 -5.35 11.94 -20.90
N THR A 92 -5.54 11.32 -19.74
CA THR A 92 -4.47 11.11 -18.77
C THR A 92 -3.89 9.72 -18.91
N LEU A 93 -2.62 9.63 -19.29
CA LEU A 93 -1.86 8.39 -19.25
C LEU A 93 -1.44 8.12 -17.80
N SER A 94 -1.47 6.85 -17.39
CA SER A 94 -1.12 6.40 -16.03
C SER A 94 -0.19 5.20 -16.09
N ASN A 95 0.39 4.82 -14.94
CA ASN A 95 1.37 3.74 -14.81
C ASN A 95 2.62 3.92 -15.68
N LEU A 96 2.99 5.18 -15.94
CA LEU A 96 4.24 5.51 -16.62
C LEU A 96 5.44 5.19 -15.71
N ALA A 97 6.59 4.90 -16.32
CA ALA A 97 7.83 4.75 -15.59
C ALA A 97 8.34 6.15 -15.15
N PRO A 98 8.87 6.30 -13.93
CA PRO A 98 9.42 7.58 -13.47
C PRO A 98 10.74 7.91 -14.17
N HIS A 99 11.09 9.21 -14.24
CA HIS A 99 12.28 9.71 -14.93
C HIS A 99 12.49 9.10 -16.33
N SER A 100 11.42 8.90 -17.08
CA SER A 100 11.45 8.22 -18.37
C SER A 100 10.92 9.14 -19.47
N GLU A 101 11.62 9.19 -20.60
CA GLU A 101 11.16 9.91 -21.78
C GLU A 101 10.06 9.10 -22.48
N HIS A 102 8.94 9.76 -22.75
CA HIS A 102 7.80 9.20 -23.45
C HIS A 102 7.57 9.94 -24.76
N LYS A 103 7.54 9.20 -25.88
CA LYS A 103 7.24 9.71 -27.21
C LYS A 103 5.85 9.25 -27.63
N ILE A 104 4.93 10.18 -27.75
CA ILE A 104 3.53 9.92 -28.06
C ILE A 104 3.19 10.40 -29.47
N MET A 105 2.47 9.56 -30.20
CA MET A 105 1.90 9.89 -31.49
C MET A 105 0.37 9.88 -31.40
N LEU A 106 -0.25 11.01 -31.75
CA LEU A 106 -1.69 11.17 -31.83
C LEU A 106 -2.15 10.85 -33.26
N THR A 107 -3.12 9.96 -33.39
CA THR A 107 -3.67 9.56 -34.69
C THR A 107 -5.20 9.60 -34.69
N ALA A 108 -5.80 9.80 -35.86
CA ALA A 108 -7.22 9.58 -36.06
C ALA A 108 -7.52 8.07 -36.11
N SER A 109 -8.34 7.55 -35.19
CA SER A 109 -8.48 6.10 -34.97
C SER A 109 -8.89 5.30 -36.20
N PHE A 110 -9.78 5.85 -37.04
CA PHE A 110 -10.31 5.13 -38.21
C PHE A 110 -9.37 5.13 -39.41
N SER A 111 -8.66 6.24 -39.65
CA SER A 111 -7.80 6.38 -40.84
C SER A 111 -6.34 6.03 -40.55
N GLY A 112 -5.93 6.01 -39.28
CA GLY A 112 -4.53 5.90 -38.87
C GLY A 112 -3.70 7.14 -39.23
N LYS A 113 -4.34 8.22 -39.68
CA LYS A 113 -3.65 9.47 -40.04
C LYS A 113 -2.99 10.05 -38.81
N VAL A 114 -1.68 10.30 -38.88
CA VAL A 114 -0.93 10.99 -37.83
C VAL A 114 -1.37 12.45 -37.80
N LEU A 115 -1.73 12.92 -36.61
CA LEU A 115 -2.23 14.28 -36.39
C LEU A 115 -1.16 15.15 -35.71
N SER A 116 -0.49 14.62 -34.69
CA SER A 116 0.56 15.34 -33.96
C SER A 116 1.43 14.38 -33.16
N THR A 117 2.53 14.87 -32.61
CA THR A 117 3.43 14.12 -31.72
C THR A 117 3.81 14.95 -30.51
N ALA A 118 3.91 14.31 -29.35
CA ALA A 118 4.42 14.91 -28.12
C ALA A 118 5.62 14.11 -27.60
N THR A 119 6.58 14.79 -26.98
CA THR A 119 7.61 14.14 -26.17
C THR A 119 7.63 14.82 -24.81
N PHE A 120 7.66 14.03 -23.74
CA PHE A 120 7.75 14.53 -22.37
C PHE A 120 8.51 13.53 -21.52
N THR A 121 9.08 13.99 -20.40
CA THR A 121 9.76 13.13 -19.43
C THR A 121 8.98 13.17 -18.13
N THR A 122 8.64 12.00 -17.58
CA THR A 122 8.00 11.91 -16.26
C THR A 122 8.92 12.42 -15.16
N GLU A 123 8.32 12.85 -14.05
CA GLU A 123 9.11 13.29 -12.91
C GLU A 123 9.90 12.11 -12.31
N GLU A 124 11.01 12.44 -11.66
CA GLU A 124 11.78 11.47 -10.90
C GLU A 124 11.03 11.03 -9.63
N GLN A 125 11.32 9.82 -9.13
CA GLN A 125 10.71 9.26 -7.92
C GLN A 125 10.93 10.13 -6.67
N THR A 126 9.87 10.34 -5.89
CA THR A 126 9.94 10.99 -4.57
C THR A 126 10.17 9.95 -3.49
N PRO A 127 11.31 10.00 -2.77
CA PRO A 127 11.61 9.02 -1.73
C PRO A 127 10.59 9.12 -0.60
N VAL A 128 10.26 7.97 -0.02
CA VAL A 128 9.31 7.85 1.09
C VAL A 128 10.01 7.21 2.27
N ILE A 129 9.77 7.75 3.47
CA ILE A 129 10.20 7.18 4.74
C ILE A 129 8.99 6.68 5.54
N LYS A 130 9.13 5.50 6.16
CA LYS A 130 8.19 4.97 7.15
C LYS A 130 8.97 4.45 8.36
N ILE A 131 8.44 4.69 9.56
CA ILE A 131 8.94 4.02 10.77
C ILE A 131 8.38 2.60 10.76
N SER A 132 9.22 1.61 10.49
CA SER A 132 8.82 0.20 10.47
C SER A 132 8.64 -0.34 11.88
N ASP A 133 9.56 0.02 12.78
CA ASP A 133 9.49 -0.36 14.19
C ASP A 133 10.34 0.55 15.08
N ALA A 134 10.07 0.56 16.38
CA ALA A 134 10.89 1.21 17.39
C ALA A 134 11.00 0.36 18.66
N SER A 135 12.18 0.35 19.25
CA SER A 135 12.50 -0.24 20.56
C SER A 135 13.18 0.83 21.42
N SER A 136 13.43 0.52 22.68
CA SER A 136 14.16 1.38 23.61
C SER A 136 15.60 1.67 23.19
N LYS A 137 16.13 0.94 22.19
CA LYS A 137 17.54 1.01 21.76
C LYS A 137 17.74 1.20 20.26
N ALA A 138 16.69 1.07 19.46
CA ALA A 138 16.79 1.18 18.02
C ALA A 138 15.49 1.61 17.36
N VAL A 139 15.61 2.39 16.29
CA VAL A 139 14.52 2.73 15.36
C VAL A 139 14.83 2.15 13.99
N TYR A 140 13.83 1.50 13.39
CA TYR A 140 13.93 0.84 12.09
C TYR A 140 13.14 1.64 11.06
N LEU A 141 13.82 2.04 9.99
CA LEU A 141 13.31 2.92 8.94
C LEU A 141 13.22 2.14 7.63
N ASP A 142 12.04 2.12 7.04
CA ASP A 142 11.81 1.68 5.67
C ASP A 142 11.87 2.92 4.77
N ILE A 143 12.89 2.95 3.91
CA ILE A 143 13.09 4.00 2.91
C ILE A 143 12.85 3.35 1.55
N SER A 144 11.95 3.93 0.76
CA SER A 144 11.51 3.38 -0.53
C SER A 144 11.26 4.47 -1.58
N ASN A 145 10.88 4.06 -2.79
CA ASN A 145 10.59 4.92 -3.94
C ASN A 145 11.75 5.86 -4.35
N TYR A 146 12.94 5.29 -4.54
CA TYR A 146 14.09 5.99 -5.12
C TYR A 146 14.78 5.11 -6.16
N PRO A 147 15.51 5.71 -7.11
CA PRO A 147 16.19 4.96 -8.17
C PRO A 147 17.35 4.12 -7.62
N ALA A 148 17.59 2.96 -8.23
CA ALA A 148 18.73 2.12 -7.89
C ALA A 148 20.07 2.86 -8.11
N GLY A 149 21.04 2.64 -7.23
CA GLY A 149 22.33 3.34 -7.26
C GLY A 149 22.31 4.72 -6.59
N SER A 150 21.21 5.11 -5.95
CA SER A 150 21.17 6.33 -5.13
C SER A 150 22.04 6.22 -3.87
N ASP A 151 22.64 7.33 -3.46
CA ASP A 151 23.27 7.49 -2.14
C ASP A 151 22.25 8.04 -1.13
N ILE A 152 22.17 7.42 0.05
CA ILE A 152 21.10 7.66 1.03
C ILE A 152 21.70 8.13 2.34
N LYS A 153 21.27 9.30 2.80
CA LYS A 153 21.68 9.89 4.06
C LYS A 153 20.50 10.06 5.00
N VAL A 154 20.61 9.45 6.17
CA VAL A 154 19.57 9.50 7.20
C VAL A 154 19.89 10.62 8.19
N TYR A 155 18.91 11.48 8.44
CA TYR A 155 19.00 12.56 9.39
C TYR A 155 18.00 12.35 10.52
N ARG A 156 18.43 12.69 11.75
CA ARG A 156 17.60 12.63 12.94
C ARG A 156 17.61 13.96 13.69
N GLY A 157 16.46 14.33 14.23
CA GLY A 157 16.27 15.48 15.11
C GLY A 157 15.48 15.11 16.37
N GLU A 158 15.59 15.95 17.41
CA GLU A 158 14.71 15.91 18.59
C GLU A 158 13.46 16.78 18.41
N ASN A 159 13.44 17.59 17.33
CA ASN A 159 12.33 18.42 16.89
C ASN A 159 12.34 18.48 15.34
N GLU A 160 11.35 19.16 14.77
CA GLU A 160 11.14 19.26 13.31
C GLU A 160 12.04 20.32 12.64
N ASP A 161 12.78 21.12 13.42
CA ASP A 161 13.55 22.26 12.92
C ASP A 161 15.07 21.98 12.86
N ALA A 162 15.56 21.04 13.67
CA ALA A 162 16.99 20.76 13.81
C ALA A 162 17.30 19.27 13.60
N PHE A 163 18.11 18.99 12.57
CA PHE A 163 18.48 17.64 12.16
C PHE A 163 19.99 17.50 12.01
N GLU A 164 20.52 16.36 12.42
CA GLU A 164 21.91 15.95 12.21
C GLU A 164 21.95 14.64 11.41
N GLU A 165 22.97 14.48 10.56
CA GLU A 165 23.21 13.23 9.85
C GLU A 165 23.63 12.15 10.85
N ILE A 166 22.99 10.99 10.79
CA ILE A 166 23.31 9.84 11.65
C ILE A 166 23.92 8.70 10.85
N LYS A 167 24.73 7.89 11.52
CA LYS A 167 25.24 6.63 10.97
C LYS A 167 24.22 5.53 11.19
N ALA A 168 23.20 5.47 10.32
CA ALA A 168 22.26 4.36 10.29
C ALA A 168 22.87 3.14 9.58
N GLU A 169 22.68 1.95 10.13
CA GLU A 169 23.13 0.70 9.53
C GLU A 169 22.07 0.14 8.58
N TYR A 170 22.46 -0.33 7.39
CA TYR A 170 21.51 -1.02 6.50
C TYR A 170 21.52 -2.52 6.77
N LYS A 171 20.39 -3.07 7.21
CA LYS A 171 20.25 -4.48 7.58
C LYS A 171 18.85 -4.98 7.27
N ASP A 172 18.78 -6.15 6.62
CA ASP A 172 17.52 -6.85 6.33
C ASP A 172 16.47 -5.97 5.62
N GLY A 173 16.92 -5.09 4.70
CA GLY A 173 16.05 -4.20 3.95
C GLY A 173 15.73 -2.86 4.63
N LEU A 174 16.20 -2.63 5.86
CA LEU A 174 15.88 -1.47 6.68
C LEU A 174 17.13 -0.68 7.06
N PHE A 175 16.96 0.63 7.27
CA PHE A 175 17.95 1.46 7.93
C PHE A 175 17.70 1.46 9.44
N VAL A 176 18.73 1.20 10.23
CA VAL A 176 18.64 1.03 11.68
C VAL A 176 19.43 2.14 12.36
N ASP A 177 18.73 3.00 13.07
CA ASP A 177 19.34 3.90 14.05
C ASP A 177 19.40 3.19 15.40
N ALA A 178 20.59 2.71 15.77
CA ALA A 178 20.84 2.00 17.03
C ALA A 178 21.38 2.92 18.15
N ASN A 179 21.42 4.24 17.94
CA ASN A 179 21.96 5.20 18.90
C ASN A 179 20.86 6.12 19.46
N VAL A 180 19.79 5.52 19.94
CA VAL A 180 18.61 6.21 20.49
C VAL A 180 18.49 5.98 21.99
N ASP A 181 17.97 6.98 22.70
CA ASP A 181 17.55 6.85 24.08
C ASP A 181 16.11 6.32 24.16
N SER A 182 15.74 5.66 25.26
CA SER A 182 14.36 5.26 25.55
C SER A 182 13.47 6.43 25.96
N ASN A 183 12.16 6.31 25.77
CA ASN A 183 11.16 7.32 26.14
C ASN A 183 11.40 8.70 25.50
N LYS A 184 11.91 8.71 24.26
CA LYS A 184 12.29 9.94 23.57
C LYS A 184 11.65 9.99 22.20
N LYS A 185 11.11 11.17 21.88
CA LYS A 185 10.56 11.45 20.55
C LYS A 185 11.69 11.84 19.62
N TYR A 186 11.75 11.17 18.47
CA TYR A 186 12.70 11.46 17.41
C TYR A 186 11.97 11.72 16.11
N TYR A 187 12.55 12.63 15.33
CA TYR A 187 12.13 12.99 14.00
C TYR A 187 13.19 12.54 13.01
N TYR A 188 12.76 12.06 11.84
CA TYR A 188 13.63 11.53 10.80
C TYR A 188 13.26 12.14 9.46
N LYS A 189 14.29 12.49 8.69
CA LYS A 189 14.16 12.78 7.26
C LYS A 189 15.34 12.16 6.54
N VAL A 190 15.16 11.87 5.27
CA VAL A 190 16.18 11.23 4.44
C VAL A 190 16.46 12.11 3.24
N ILE A 191 17.74 12.31 2.97
CA ILE A 191 18.21 12.92 1.72
C ILE A 191 18.72 11.79 0.83
N VAL A 192 18.21 11.76 -0.39
CA VAL A 192 18.58 10.81 -1.43
C VAL A 192 19.26 11.57 -2.56
N TYR A 193 20.52 11.23 -2.83
CA TYR A 193 21.24 11.70 -4.01
C TYR A 193 21.06 10.67 -5.12
N THR A 194 20.34 11.06 -6.17
CA THR A 194 19.99 10.15 -7.26
C THR A 194 21.22 9.93 -8.17
N PRO A 195 21.26 8.81 -8.93
CA PRO A 195 22.30 8.60 -9.95
C PRO A 195 22.24 9.63 -11.09
N TYR A 196 21.17 10.43 -11.16
CA TYR A 196 20.98 11.49 -12.14
C TYR A 196 21.61 12.83 -11.70
N GLY A 197 22.22 12.87 -10.51
CA GLY A 197 22.87 14.06 -9.97
C GLY A 197 21.92 15.04 -9.27
N THR A 198 20.68 14.62 -9.01
CA THR A 198 19.69 15.41 -8.26
C THR A 198 19.67 14.99 -6.80
N MET A 199 19.18 15.91 -5.95
CA MET A 199 18.93 15.65 -4.53
C MET A 199 17.44 15.69 -4.26
N ARG A 200 16.94 14.65 -3.58
CA ARG A 200 15.54 14.50 -3.18
C ARG A 200 15.46 14.32 -1.68
N GLN A 201 14.38 14.79 -1.06
CA GLN A 201 14.15 14.64 0.37
C GLN A 201 12.80 13.96 0.61
N THR A 202 12.74 13.12 1.63
CA THR A 202 11.47 12.59 2.15
C THR A 202 10.72 13.66 2.95
N ASP A 203 9.44 13.39 3.23
CA ASP A 203 8.75 14.01 4.35
C ASP A 203 9.41 13.64 5.70
N ILE A 204 9.01 14.34 6.76
CA ILE A 204 9.46 14.04 8.12
C ILE A 204 8.58 12.93 8.70
N ALA A 205 9.22 11.85 9.17
CA ALA A 205 8.59 10.84 10.01
C ALA A 205 9.01 11.03 11.47
N TYR A 206 8.21 10.54 12.42
CA TYR A 206 8.60 10.56 13.83
C TYR A 206 8.19 9.28 14.55
N THR A 207 8.84 9.01 15.66
CA THR A 207 8.46 7.94 16.59
C THR A 207 8.85 8.30 18.01
N VAL A 208 8.24 7.61 18.98
CA VAL A 208 8.66 7.66 20.38
C VAL A 208 9.23 6.29 20.75
N THR A 209 10.46 6.27 21.23
CA THR A 209 11.09 5.02 21.68
C THR A 209 10.39 4.49 22.94
N PRO A 210 10.05 3.20 23.01
CA PRO A 210 9.48 2.58 24.20
C PRO A 210 10.35 2.73 25.47
N VAL A 211 9.72 2.62 26.62
CA VAL A 211 10.38 2.59 27.94
C VAL A 211 10.74 1.15 28.31
N PRO A 212 12.03 0.81 28.54
CA PRO A 212 12.40 -0.53 28.99
C PRO A 212 11.98 -0.73 30.45
N MET A 213 11.41 -1.90 30.74
CA MET A 213 10.96 -2.27 32.09
C MET A 213 11.89 -3.32 32.69
N GLY A 214 12.13 -3.23 34.01
CA GLY A 214 12.93 -4.22 34.72
C GLY A 214 12.28 -5.61 34.71
N LEU A 215 13.11 -6.64 34.56
CA LEU A 215 12.68 -8.04 34.63
C LEU A 215 12.92 -8.63 36.03
N PRO A 216 12.07 -9.56 36.49
CA PRO A 216 12.31 -10.31 37.72
C PRO A 216 13.38 -11.40 37.50
N SER A 217 13.80 -12.06 38.57
CA SER A 217 14.77 -13.17 38.52
C SER A 217 14.21 -14.50 38.01
N VAL A 218 12.90 -14.57 37.72
CA VAL A 218 12.25 -15.74 37.11
C VAL A 218 12.25 -15.62 35.59
N SER A 219 12.27 -16.75 34.90
CA SER A 219 12.44 -16.73 33.43
C SER A 219 11.19 -16.27 32.65
N GLY A 220 10.00 -16.40 33.24
CA GLY A 220 8.73 -16.10 32.55
C GLY A 220 8.43 -17.02 31.35
N SER A 221 9.11 -18.18 31.27
CA SER A 221 8.83 -19.24 30.28
C SER A 221 7.41 -19.79 30.40
N THR A 222 6.89 -19.88 31.63
CA THR A 222 5.49 -20.19 31.90
C THR A 222 4.62 -18.97 31.64
N LYS A 223 3.63 -19.14 30.76
CA LYS A 223 2.65 -18.12 30.37
C LYS A 223 1.27 -18.70 30.65
N THR A 224 0.74 -18.37 31.82
CA THR A 224 -0.55 -18.86 32.30
C THR A 224 -1.70 -18.17 31.56
N TYR A 225 -2.94 -18.56 31.86
CA TYR A 225 -4.11 -17.87 31.34
C TYR A 225 -5.23 -17.77 32.38
N ALA A 226 -6.07 -16.75 32.21
CA ALA A 226 -7.34 -16.58 32.88
C ALA A 226 -8.48 -16.52 31.85
N HIS A 227 -9.68 -16.91 32.26
CA HIS A 227 -10.86 -16.77 31.40
C HIS A 227 -11.36 -15.33 31.42
N TYR A 228 -11.51 -14.69 30.26
CA TYR A 228 -11.98 -13.29 30.23
C TYR A 228 -13.38 -13.10 30.84
N THR A 229 -14.21 -14.15 30.79
CA THR A 229 -15.54 -14.17 31.40
C THR A 229 -15.53 -14.18 32.93
N ALA A 230 -14.37 -14.41 33.57
CA ALA A 230 -14.21 -14.28 35.03
C ALA A 230 -14.20 -12.81 35.48
N VAL A 231 -13.95 -11.88 34.56
CA VAL A 231 -14.10 -10.45 34.83
C VAL A 231 -15.58 -10.10 34.71
N THR A 232 -16.24 -9.87 35.85
CA THR A 232 -17.69 -9.69 35.94
C THR A 232 -18.13 -8.29 36.35
N ALA A 233 -17.22 -7.48 36.89
CA ALA A 233 -17.50 -6.13 37.35
C ALA A 233 -17.69 -5.16 36.16
N LYS A 234 -18.93 -5.04 35.68
CA LYS A 234 -19.28 -4.33 34.43
C LYS A 234 -18.79 -2.88 34.31
N ASN A 235 -18.64 -2.19 35.45
CA ASN A 235 -18.20 -0.79 35.48
C ASN A 235 -16.67 -0.62 35.47
N SER A 236 -15.92 -1.71 35.68
CA SER A 236 -14.46 -1.69 35.71
C SER A 236 -13.86 -1.43 34.32
N PRO A 237 -12.71 -0.74 34.23
CA PRO A 237 -11.96 -0.61 32.97
C PRO A 237 -11.63 -1.96 32.32
N GLN A 238 -11.30 -2.98 33.12
CA GLN A 238 -11.01 -4.34 32.69
C GLN A 238 -12.18 -4.95 31.93
N TYR A 239 -13.38 -4.92 32.51
CA TYR A 239 -14.59 -5.45 31.89
C TYR A 239 -14.89 -4.71 30.59
N LYS A 240 -14.80 -3.38 30.61
CA LYS A 240 -15.08 -2.52 29.45
C LYS A 240 -14.14 -2.82 28.29
N LEU A 241 -12.84 -3.02 28.54
CA LEU A 241 -11.87 -3.38 27.51
C LEU A 241 -12.13 -4.78 26.97
N LEU A 242 -12.21 -5.80 27.85
CA LEU A 242 -12.35 -7.20 27.43
C LEU A 242 -13.67 -7.49 26.70
N ASN A 243 -14.71 -6.70 26.95
CA ASN A 243 -16.04 -6.84 26.33
C ASN A 243 -16.38 -5.67 25.38
N SER A 244 -15.39 -4.87 24.97
CA SER A 244 -15.61 -3.83 23.96
C SER A 244 -15.92 -4.45 22.59
N LYS A 245 -16.48 -3.66 21.68
CA LYS A 245 -16.73 -4.09 20.28
C LYS A 245 -15.44 -4.31 19.49
N GLU A 246 -14.35 -3.67 19.90
CA GLU A 246 -13.03 -3.75 19.27
C GLU A 246 -12.23 -4.96 19.78
N CYS A 247 -12.56 -5.47 20.97
CA CYS A 247 -11.92 -6.64 21.51
C CYS A 247 -12.50 -7.91 20.87
N TYR A 248 -11.65 -8.73 20.26
CA TYR A 248 -12.02 -9.99 19.62
C TYR A 248 -11.21 -11.16 20.18
N THR A 249 -11.57 -12.38 19.81
CA THR A 249 -10.81 -13.58 20.18
C THR A 249 -10.03 -14.03 18.97
N ASP A 250 -8.72 -14.10 19.08
CA ASP A 250 -7.87 -14.69 18.06
C ASP A 250 -8.24 -16.17 17.87
N SER A 251 -8.52 -16.55 16.62
CA SER A 251 -9.05 -17.88 16.30
C SER A 251 -8.00 -18.98 16.46
N GLU A 252 -6.72 -18.64 16.33
CA GLU A 252 -5.60 -19.60 16.41
C GLU A 252 -5.19 -19.88 17.85
N THR A 253 -5.08 -18.85 18.67
CA THR A 253 -4.60 -18.97 20.05
C THR A 253 -5.72 -19.02 21.09
N GLY A 254 -6.93 -18.56 20.75
CA GLY A 254 -8.04 -18.40 21.69
C GLY A 254 -7.87 -17.23 22.67
N ILE A 255 -6.83 -16.41 22.51
CA ILE A 255 -6.54 -15.25 23.36
C ILE A 255 -7.38 -14.05 22.90
N ARG A 256 -7.83 -13.22 23.84
CA ARG A 256 -8.49 -11.94 23.55
C ARG A 256 -7.47 -10.96 22.99
N MET A 257 -7.82 -10.24 21.94
CA MET A 257 -6.98 -9.23 21.29
C MET A 257 -7.74 -7.94 21.05
N ILE A 258 -7.00 -6.83 20.99
CA ILE A 258 -7.48 -5.51 20.58
C ILE A 258 -6.27 -4.74 20.02
N ASP A 259 -6.44 -4.02 18.91
CA ASP A 259 -5.37 -3.28 18.22
C ASP A 259 -4.08 -4.11 18.00
N ASP A 260 -4.22 -5.34 17.51
CA ASP A 260 -3.12 -6.30 17.29
C ASP A 260 -2.28 -6.60 18.54
N CYS A 261 -2.84 -6.38 19.73
CA CYS A 261 -2.21 -6.67 21.01
C CYS A 261 -2.96 -7.80 21.73
N TYR A 262 -2.22 -8.78 22.27
CA TYR A 262 -2.79 -9.80 23.14
C TYR A 262 -3.15 -9.21 24.52
N CYS A 263 -4.37 -9.48 24.99
CA CYS A 263 -4.84 -9.10 26.31
C CYS A 263 -4.14 -9.93 27.39
N VAL A 264 -3.42 -9.25 28.28
CA VAL A 264 -2.67 -9.87 29.37
C VAL A 264 -2.92 -9.19 30.72
N ALA A 265 -2.75 -9.95 31.80
CA ALA A 265 -2.47 -9.42 33.12
C ALA A 265 -0.98 -9.38 33.40
N LEU A 266 -0.52 -8.23 33.89
CA LEU A 266 0.82 -8.01 34.44
C LEU A 266 0.71 -7.61 35.92
N GLY A 267 1.80 -7.74 36.66
CA GLY A 267 1.88 -7.19 38.02
C GLY A 267 1.96 -5.67 38.04
N SER A 268 1.62 -5.06 39.19
CA SER A 268 1.52 -3.60 39.32
C SER A 268 2.82 -2.84 39.11
N TYR A 269 3.98 -3.50 39.15
CA TYR A 269 5.27 -2.95 38.76
C TYR A 269 5.24 -2.34 37.35
N TYR A 270 4.60 -3.03 36.40
CA TYR A 270 4.62 -2.60 35.00
C TYR A 270 3.60 -1.49 34.73
N GLY A 271 2.55 -1.41 35.54
CA GLY A 271 1.53 -0.37 35.50
C GLY A 271 0.17 -0.85 36.02
N SER A 272 -0.72 0.12 36.22
CA SER A 272 -2.11 -0.10 36.67
C SER A 272 -3.16 0.45 35.69
N THR A 273 -2.73 1.17 34.65
CA THR A 273 -3.64 1.78 33.67
C THR A 273 -4.03 0.75 32.61
N ILE A 274 -5.25 0.23 32.71
CA ILE A 274 -5.84 -0.67 31.71
C ILE A 274 -5.81 -0.02 30.33
N GLY A 275 -5.38 -0.78 29.33
CA GLY A 275 -5.17 -0.29 27.96
C GLY A 275 -3.72 0.08 27.63
N THR A 276 -2.81 0.10 28.62
CA THR A 276 -1.38 0.33 28.37
C THR A 276 -0.80 -0.82 27.54
N LYS A 277 -0.05 -0.50 26.48
CA LYS A 277 0.53 -1.48 25.55
C LYS A 277 2.01 -1.71 25.84
N TYR A 278 2.48 -2.93 25.58
CA TYR A 278 3.87 -3.33 25.76
C TYR A 278 4.34 -4.23 24.61
N ARG A 279 5.65 -4.24 24.36
CA ARG A 279 6.34 -5.29 23.62
C ARG A 279 6.95 -6.27 24.60
N ILE A 280 6.73 -7.56 24.39
CA ILE A 280 7.41 -8.64 25.11
C ILE A 280 8.31 -9.37 24.11
N THR A 281 9.61 -9.44 24.41
CA THR A 281 10.58 -10.18 23.59
C THR A 281 11.01 -11.44 24.31
N PHE A 282 11.05 -12.54 23.56
CA PHE A 282 11.46 -13.85 24.06
C PHE A 282 12.90 -14.18 23.67
N SER A 283 13.54 -15.06 24.42
CA SER A 283 14.89 -15.59 24.15
C SER A 283 15.04 -16.26 22.77
N THR A 284 13.93 -16.61 22.12
CA THR A 284 13.89 -17.11 20.74
C THR A 284 14.07 -16.01 19.68
N GLY A 285 14.11 -14.73 20.09
CA GLY A 285 14.13 -13.56 19.20
C GLY A 285 12.74 -13.10 18.76
N LYS A 286 11.69 -13.89 18.99
CA LYS A 286 10.30 -13.50 18.70
C LYS A 286 9.82 -12.43 19.68
N SER A 287 8.97 -11.53 19.19
CA SER A 287 8.32 -10.51 20.01
C SER A 287 6.83 -10.47 19.76
N ILE A 288 6.06 -10.10 20.80
CA ILE A 288 4.61 -9.90 20.71
C ILE A 288 4.23 -8.54 21.29
N LYS A 289 3.15 -7.95 20.77
CA LYS A 289 2.51 -6.80 21.37
C LYS A 289 1.42 -7.28 22.32
N VAL A 290 1.36 -6.69 23.50
CA VAL A 290 0.38 -7.02 24.53
C VAL A 290 -0.25 -5.75 25.07
N ILE A 291 -1.46 -5.88 25.60
CA ILE A 291 -2.20 -4.79 26.24
C ILE A 291 -2.64 -5.22 27.63
N LEU A 292 -2.41 -4.35 28.62
CA LEU A 292 -2.80 -4.60 30.00
C LEU A 292 -4.32 -4.57 30.10
N CYS A 293 -4.95 -5.74 30.19
CA CYS A 293 -6.40 -5.87 30.30
C CYS A 293 -6.87 -6.13 31.73
N ASP A 294 -5.96 -6.61 32.59
CA ASP A 294 -6.19 -6.79 34.02
C ASP A 294 -4.85 -6.66 34.77
N GLN A 295 -4.90 -6.61 36.10
CA GLN A 295 -3.72 -6.52 36.94
C GLN A 295 -3.67 -7.72 37.89
N LYS A 296 -2.50 -8.37 37.96
CA LYS A 296 -2.26 -9.41 38.96
C LYS A 296 -2.35 -8.81 40.36
N SER A 297 -3.05 -9.48 41.27
CA SER A 297 -3.15 -9.02 42.66
C SER A 297 -1.78 -8.97 43.33
N ASN A 298 -1.44 -7.85 43.96
CA ASN A 298 -0.20 -7.68 44.72
C ASN A 298 0.01 -8.73 45.82
N ARG A 299 -1.07 -9.32 46.35
CA ARG A 299 -0.99 -10.42 47.33
C ARG A 299 -0.44 -11.72 46.73
N HIS A 300 -0.59 -11.90 45.43
CA HIS A 300 -0.20 -13.12 44.71
C HIS A 300 1.10 -12.95 43.91
N THR A 301 1.61 -11.73 43.83
CA THR A 301 2.88 -11.42 43.18
C THR A 301 4.03 -11.35 44.19
N ASP A 302 5.25 -11.34 43.66
CA ASP A 302 6.45 -11.10 44.43
C ASP A 302 6.46 -9.70 45.07
N THR A 303 7.49 -9.41 45.87
CA THR A 303 7.60 -8.15 46.61
C THR A 303 7.67 -6.92 45.72
N ASN A 304 8.24 -7.04 44.51
CA ASN A 304 8.27 -5.95 43.54
C ASN A 304 6.99 -5.88 42.70
N HIS A 305 6.13 -6.89 42.80
CA HIS A 305 4.92 -7.06 42.00
C HIS A 305 5.19 -7.19 40.49
N GLN A 306 6.20 -7.98 40.12
CA GLN A 306 6.62 -8.28 38.75
C GLN A 306 6.11 -9.64 38.24
N TYR A 307 5.86 -10.63 39.10
CA TYR A 307 5.41 -11.96 38.67
C TYR A 307 4.56 -12.65 39.73
N ALA A 308 3.70 -13.59 39.34
CA ALA A 308 2.91 -14.38 40.29
C ALA A 308 3.78 -15.47 40.94
N VAL A 309 3.89 -15.48 42.27
CA VAL A 309 4.85 -16.33 43.00
C VAL A 309 4.59 -17.82 42.80
N LYS A 310 3.30 -18.22 42.75
CA LYS A 310 2.91 -19.64 42.70
C LYS A 310 3.35 -20.33 41.42
N ASN A 311 3.17 -19.69 40.26
CA ASN A 311 3.46 -20.29 38.96
C ASN A 311 4.73 -19.71 38.30
N GLN A 312 5.33 -18.68 38.92
CA GLN A 312 6.46 -17.93 38.39
C GLN A 312 6.18 -17.30 37.01
N ASP A 313 4.92 -16.95 36.74
CA ASP A 313 4.50 -16.33 35.49
C ASP A 313 4.54 -14.80 35.60
N ILE A 314 5.17 -14.16 34.60
CA ILE A 314 5.20 -12.69 34.47
C ILE A 314 3.90 -12.23 33.79
N ILE A 315 3.51 -12.91 32.71
CA ILE A 315 2.32 -12.61 31.91
C ILE A 315 1.28 -13.71 32.07
N GLU A 316 0.01 -13.32 32.14
CA GLU A 316 -1.14 -14.24 32.13
C GLU A 316 -2.10 -13.78 31.02
N PHE A 317 -2.37 -14.65 30.04
CA PHE A 317 -3.23 -14.32 28.90
C PHE A 317 -4.72 -14.39 29.27
N TYR A 318 -5.55 -13.55 28.65
CA TYR A 318 -7.00 -13.60 28.82
C TYR A 318 -7.64 -14.32 27.65
N VAL A 319 -8.29 -15.46 27.90
CA VAL A 319 -8.69 -16.41 26.84
C VAL A 319 -10.16 -16.74 26.84
N GLN A 320 -10.69 -17.11 25.69
CA GLN A 320 -12.02 -17.70 25.55
C GLN A 320 -11.96 -19.21 25.77
N LYS A 321 -12.66 -19.71 26.79
CA LYS A 321 -12.58 -21.11 27.27
C LYS A 321 -12.66 -22.16 26.16
N ASN A 322 -13.63 -22.02 25.24
CA ASN A 322 -13.91 -23.01 24.20
C ASN A 322 -13.03 -22.85 22.94
N LYS A 323 -12.02 -21.97 22.99
CA LYS A 323 -11.10 -21.67 21.89
C LYS A 323 -9.63 -21.93 22.26
N ILE A 324 -9.35 -22.42 23.46
CA ILE A 324 -7.99 -22.74 23.91
C ILE A 324 -7.49 -23.97 23.14
N PRO A 325 -6.34 -23.90 22.44
CA PRO A 325 -5.76 -25.05 21.76
C PRO A 325 -5.43 -26.20 22.73
N SER A 326 -5.57 -27.45 22.28
CA SER A 326 -5.41 -28.64 23.13
C SER A 326 -3.97 -28.84 23.65
N ASN A 327 -2.98 -28.31 22.94
CA ASN A 327 -1.56 -28.40 23.28
C ASN A 327 -1.10 -27.36 24.32
N ILE A 328 -1.95 -26.41 24.73
CA ILE A 328 -1.58 -25.39 25.74
C ILE A 328 -1.27 -26.05 27.09
N ARG A 329 -2.09 -26.99 27.55
CA ARG A 329 -1.90 -27.71 28.85
C ARG A 329 -1.53 -26.77 30.02
N GLY A 330 -2.17 -25.59 30.10
CA GLY A 330 -1.92 -24.59 31.14
C GLY A 330 -0.78 -23.61 30.87
N ASN A 331 0.02 -23.79 29.81
CA ASN A 331 1.15 -22.94 29.48
C ASN A 331 1.17 -22.56 27.98
N TYR A 332 0.91 -21.29 27.68
CA TYR A 332 1.01 -20.76 26.32
C TYR A 332 2.43 -20.73 25.77
N GLY A 333 3.48 -20.86 26.60
CA GLY A 333 4.85 -21.07 26.16
C GLY A 333 5.08 -22.34 25.33
N ASN A 334 4.08 -23.26 25.28
CA ASN A 334 4.07 -24.42 24.39
C ASN A 334 3.80 -24.05 22.92
N LEU A 335 3.28 -22.85 22.64
CA LEU A 335 3.11 -22.37 21.27
C LEU A 335 4.38 -21.72 20.75
N GLU A 336 4.67 -21.95 19.47
CA GLU A 336 5.93 -21.54 18.85
C GLU A 336 6.16 -20.02 18.88
N GLN A 337 5.10 -19.23 18.79
CA GLN A 337 5.14 -17.77 18.84
C GLN A 337 5.38 -17.20 20.25
N PHE A 338 5.13 -17.99 21.30
CA PHE A 338 5.31 -17.57 22.69
C PHE A 338 6.42 -18.35 23.41
N ARG A 339 7.17 -19.18 22.69
CA ARG A 339 8.18 -20.04 23.30
C ARG A 339 9.39 -19.24 23.77
N GLY A 340 9.91 -19.63 24.93
CA GLY A 340 11.15 -19.13 25.52
C GLY A 340 10.93 -18.20 26.70
N ASP A 341 12.04 -17.93 27.40
CA ASP A 341 12.12 -16.97 28.50
C ASP A 341 11.80 -15.55 28.01
N ILE A 342 11.25 -14.71 28.88
CA ILE A 342 11.06 -13.29 28.61
C ILE A 342 12.39 -12.58 28.87
N VAL A 343 12.93 -11.93 27.85
CA VAL A 343 14.23 -11.24 27.89
C VAL A 343 14.13 -9.73 27.73
N SER A 344 12.95 -9.22 27.36
CA SER A 344 12.66 -7.78 27.38
C SER A 344 11.16 -7.53 27.56
N ILE A 345 10.84 -6.47 28.30
CA ILE A 345 9.51 -5.87 28.36
C ILE A 345 9.70 -4.38 28.11
N GLU A 346 9.03 -3.86 27.09
CA GLU A 346 9.09 -2.44 26.76
C GLU A 346 7.68 -1.86 26.76
N LYS A 347 7.45 -0.81 27.53
CA LYS A 347 6.18 -0.09 27.57
C LYS A 347 6.14 0.92 26.42
N PHE A 348 5.11 0.86 25.59
CA PHE A 348 4.90 1.89 24.56
C PHE A 348 4.52 3.22 25.23
N ALA A 349 5.11 4.30 24.73
CA ALA A 349 4.94 5.66 25.24
C ALA A 349 3.62 6.30 24.77
#